data_AF-A0A0F8X7G5-F1
#
_entry.id   AF-A0A0F8X7G5-F1
#
_cell.length_a   1.000
_cell.length_b   1.000
_cell.length_c   1.000
_cell.angle_alpha   90.00
_cell.angle_beta   90.00
_cell.angle_gamma   90.00
#
_symmetry.space_group_name_H-M   'P 1'
#
loop_
_entity.id
_entity.type
_entity.pdbx_description
1 polymer ?
#
loop_
_entity_poly.entity_id
_entity_poly.type
_entity_poly.pdbx_seq_one_letter_code
_entity_poly.pdbx_strand_id
1 'polypeptide(L)'
;MYALLEGFFLGGISATFEAMYPGIVIQAVGLTFGTLFFLLFAYRSGLIKVTENFKLGVVAATGGIFFVYLISFVLGFFGINVGFIHESGLMGIGFSMFVVVIAALNLVLDFDFIEHGAASGAPKYMEWYAAFGLMVTLVWLYIEILRLLAKLRSRR
;
A
#
# COMPACT_ATOMS: atom_id res chain seq x y z
N MET A 1 4.63 7.83 -18.82
CA MET A 1 4.34 6.50 -19.41
C MET A 1 3.99 5.47 -18.35
N TYR A 2 4.76 5.37 -17.25
CA TYR A 2 4.46 4.47 -16.11
C TYR A 2 3.09 4.72 -15.46
N ALA A 3 2.75 5.98 -15.12
CA ALA A 3 1.46 6.34 -14.53
C ALA A 3 0.23 6.03 -15.41
N LEU A 4 0.41 5.94 -16.74
CA LEU A 4 -0.67 5.56 -17.66
C LEU A 4 -0.90 4.04 -17.65
N LEU A 5 0.20 3.26 -17.60
CA LEU A 5 0.13 1.80 -17.49
C LEU A 5 -0.41 1.37 -16.12
N GLU A 6 0.05 2.02 -15.05
CA GLU A 6 -0.50 1.82 -13.70
C GLU A 6 -1.97 2.23 -13.65
N GLY A 7 -2.35 3.38 -14.20
CA GLY A 7 -3.74 3.82 -14.28
C GLY A 7 -4.64 2.85 -15.05
N PHE A 8 -4.12 2.22 -16.10
CA PHE A 8 -4.85 1.20 -16.87
C PHE A 8 -4.99 -0.12 -16.09
N PHE A 9 -3.92 -0.58 -15.44
CA PHE A 9 -3.95 -1.77 -14.58
C PHE A 9 -4.87 -1.57 -13.36
N LEU A 10 -4.76 -0.43 -12.69
CA LEU A 10 -5.63 0.00 -11.60
C LEU A 10 -7.07 0.09 -12.06
N GLY A 11 -7.34 0.74 -13.20
CA GLY A 11 -8.68 0.86 -13.75
C GLY A 11 -9.32 -0.50 -14.04
N GLY A 12 -8.55 -1.44 -14.59
CA GLY A 12 -9.00 -2.81 -14.83
C GLY A 12 -9.32 -3.57 -13.53
N ILE A 13 -8.42 -3.52 -12.55
CA ILE A 13 -8.62 -4.14 -11.24
C ILE A 13 -9.83 -3.50 -10.54
N SER A 14 -9.87 -2.18 -10.43
CA SER A 14 -10.96 -1.44 -9.80
C SER A 14 -12.30 -1.70 -10.48
N ALA A 15 -12.36 -1.82 -11.81
CA ALA A 15 -13.60 -2.18 -12.51
C ALA A 15 -14.09 -3.59 -12.16
N THR A 16 -13.20 -4.57 -12.02
CA THR A 16 -13.60 -5.92 -11.58
C THR A 16 -14.14 -5.94 -10.15
N PHE A 17 -13.52 -5.18 -9.23
CA PHE A 17 -13.99 -5.07 -7.85
C PHE A 17 -15.26 -4.24 -7.72
N GLU A 18 -15.43 -3.19 -8.50
CA GLU A 18 -16.64 -2.36 -8.53
C GLU A 18 -17.84 -3.14 -9.11
N ALA A 19 -17.59 -4.00 -10.12
CA ALA A 19 -18.62 -4.89 -10.67
C ALA A 19 -19.11 -5.95 -9.67
N MET A 20 -18.21 -6.44 -8.80
CA MET A 20 -18.58 -7.37 -7.72
C MET A 20 -19.16 -6.66 -6.49
N TYR A 21 -18.69 -5.45 -6.19
CA TYR A 21 -19.03 -4.69 -4.99
C TYR A 21 -19.21 -3.20 -5.30
N PRO A 22 -20.40 -2.78 -5.76
CA PRO A 22 -20.65 -1.40 -6.16
C PRO A 22 -20.44 -0.43 -4.99
N GLY A 23 -19.66 0.63 -5.22
CA GLY A 23 -19.31 1.66 -4.25
C GLY A 23 -18.06 1.38 -3.40
N ILE A 24 -17.34 0.27 -3.59
CA ILE A 24 -16.07 0.02 -2.87
C ILE A 24 -14.98 0.98 -3.32
N VAL A 25 -14.94 1.34 -4.62
CA VAL A 25 -13.87 2.19 -5.15
C VAL A 25 -13.86 3.56 -4.47
N ILE A 26 -15.03 4.22 -4.34
CA ILE A 26 -15.10 5.55 -3.73
C ILE A 26 -14.76 5.53 -2.24
N GLN A 27 -15.13 4.45 -1.52
CA GLN A 27 -14.74 4.26 -0.12
C GLN A 27 -13.23 4.05 0.03
N ALA A 28 -12.64 3.23 -0.84
CA ALA A 28 -11.20 2.99 -0.85
C ALA A 28 -10.41 4.27 -1.14
N VAL A 29 -10.86 5.07 -2.10
CA VAL A 29 -10.29 6.39 -2.39
C VAL A 29 -10.38 7.30 -1.17
N GLY A 30 -11.55 7.42 -0.55
CA GLY A 30 -11.76 8.23 0.64
C GLY A 30 -10.87 7.82 1.82
N LEU A 31 -10.73 6.51 2.06
CA LEU A 31 -9.83 5.98 3.09
C LEU A 31 -8.36 6.22 2.75
N THR A 32 -7.93 6.03 1.50
CA THR A 32 -6.54 6.25 1.08
C THR A 32 -6.13 7.71 1.31
N PHE A 33 -6.96 8.66 0.85
CA PHE A 33 -6.73 10.08 1.09
C PHE A 33 -6.83 10.41 2.58
N GLY A 34 -7.80 9.85 3.30
CA GLY A 34 -7.94 10.04 4.75
C GLY A 34 -6.69 9.61 5.52
N THR A 35 -6.16 8.41 5.23
CA THR A 35 -4.93 7.89 5.82
C THR A 35 -3.73 8.76 5.43
N LEU A 36 -3.63 9.16 4.17
CA LEU A 36 -2.57 10.06 3.71
C LEU A 36 -2.58 11.39 4.47
N PHE A 37 -3.72 12.08 4.56
CA PHE A 37 -3.80 13.37 5.25
C PHE A 37 -3.55 13.22 6.74
N PHE A 38 -4.07 12.15 7.37
CA PHE A 38 -3.84 11.88 8.78
C PHE A 38 -2.37 11.64 9.10
N LEU A 39 -1.69 10.81 8.30
CA LEU A 39 -0.26 10.53 8.46
C LEU A 39 0.59 11.75 8.14
N LEU A 40 0.25 12.52 7.10
CA LEU A 40 0.95 13.76 6.77
C LEU A 40 0.85 14.76 7.93
N PHE A 41 -0.32 14.88 8.57
CA PHE A 41 -0.49 15.73 9.74
C PHE A 41 0.26 15.18 10.97
N ALA A 42 0.22 13.87 11.21
CA ALA A 42 0.95 13.22 12.30
C ALA A 42 2.48 13.34 12.14
N TYR A 43 2.96 13.26 10.90
CA TYR A 43 4.37 13.46 10.57
C TYR A 43 4.78 14.93 10.75
N ARG A 44 4.01 15.87 10.18
CA ARG A 44 4.28 17.31 10.28
C ARG A 44 4.20 17.85 11.73
N SER A 45 3.36 17.25 12.57
CA SER A 45 3.30 17.59 14.00
C SER A 45 4.50 17.10 14.81
N GLY A 46 5.44 16.39 14.18
CA GLY A 46 6.67 15.90 14.82
C GLY A 46 6.43 14.80 15.84
N LEU A 47 5.22 14.24 15.90
CA LEU A 47 4.86 13.14 16.79
C LEU A 47 5.53 11.82 16.36
N ILE A 48 5.77 11.66 15.06
CA ILE A 48 6.41 10.46 14.49
C ILE A 48 7.83 10.82 14.05
N LYS A 49 8.84 10.41 14.84
CA LYS A 49 10.24 10.49 14.43
C LYS A 49 10.64 9.21 13.71
N VAL A 50 10.90 9.32 12.41
CA VAL A 50 11.43 8.21 11.62
C VAL A 50 12.89 7.98 12.01
N THR A 51 13.15 6.87 12.70
CA THR A 51 14.51 6.45 13.03
C THR A 51 15.03 5.46 11.99
N GLU A 52 16.36 5.30 11.87
CA GLU A 52 16.94 4.30 10.95
C GLU A 52 16.43 2.88 11.22
N ASN A 53 16.27 2.52 12.50
CA ASN A 53 15.71 1.21 12.89
C ASN A 53 14.25 1.05 12.45
N PHE A 54 13.45 2.12 12.50
CA PHE A 54 12.07 2.10 12.00
C PHE A 54 12.04 1.96 10.48
N LYS A 55 12.91 2.70 9.76
CA LYS A 55 13.05 2.62 8.30
C LYS A 55 13.42 1.21 7.85
N LEU A 56 14.45 0.62 8.48
CA LEU A 56 14.87 -0.76 8.20
C LEU A 56 13.77 -1.78 8.51
N GLY A 57 13.05 -1.61 9.63
CA GLY A 57 11.94 -2.50 10.00
C GLY A 57 10.80 -2.50 8.98
N VAL A 58 10.38 -1.32 8.50
CA VAL A 58 9.30 -1.20 7.50
C VAL A 58 9.74 -1.73 6.14
N VAL A 59 10.97 -1.45 5.71
CA VAL A 59 11.53 -2.00 4.45
C VAL A 59 11.62 -3.53 4.52
N ALA A 60 12.09 -4.08 5.64
CA ALA A 60 12.13 -5.53 5.86
C ALA A 60 10.73 -6.15 5.85
N ALA A 61 9.73 -5.51 6.48
CA ALA A 61 8.35 -5.96 6.46
C ALA A 61 7.76 -5.95 5.04
N THR A 62 8.03 -4.90 4.27
CA THR A 62 7.61 -4.77 2.87
C THR A 62 8.23 -5.87 2.01
N GLY A 63 9.53 -6.13 2.18
CA GLY A 63 10.22 -7.25 1.55
C GLY A 63 9.61 -8.60 1.96
N GLY A 64 9.29 -8.79 3.24
CA GLY A 64 8.63 -10.00 3.74
C GLY A 64 7.26 -10.24 3.10
N ILE A 65 6.43 -9.21 2.98
CA ILE A 65 5.13 -9.28 2.29
C ILE A 65 5.32 -9.66 0.82
N PHE A 66 6.30 -9.06 0.15
CA PHE A 66 6.64 -9.41 -1.23
C PHE A 66 7.03 -10.89 -1.37
N PHE A 67 7.87 -11.40 -0.46
CA PHE A 67 8.23 -12.83 -0.43
C PHE A 67 7.02 -13.73 -0.20
N VAL A 68 6.12 -13.38 0.72
CA VAL A 68 4.89 -14.14 0.96
C VAL A 68 4.03 -14.19 -0.30
N TYR A 69 3.87 -13.07 -1.01
CA TYR A 69 3.14 -13.05 -2.28
C TYR A 69 3.85 -13.86 -3.37
N LEU A 70 5.18 -13.80 -3.46
CA LEU A 70 5.95 -14.56 -4.43
C LEU A 70 5.85 -16.07 -4.19
N ILE A 71 5.99 -16.52 -2.93
CA ILE A 71 5.78 -17.92 -2.55
C ILE A 71 4.35 -18.35 -2.88
N SER A 72 3.35 -17.52 -2.57
CA SER A 72 1.95 -17.81 -2.89
C SER A 72 1.72 -17.95 -4.39
N PHE A 73 2.37 -17.11 -5.21
CA PHE A 73 2.29 -17.17 -6.67
C PHE A 73 2.91 -18.46 -7.21
N VAL A 74 4.10 -18.83 -6.73
CA VAL A 74 4.79 -20.07 -7.14
C VAL A 74 4.00 -21.30 -6.74
N LEU A 75 3.51 -21.37 -5.48
CA LEU A 75 2.67 -22.48 -5.01
C LEU A 75 1.36 -22.60 -5.79
N GLY A 76 0.82 -21.47 -6.26
CA GLY A 76 -0.34 -21.45 -7.16
C GLY A 76 -0.12 -22.19 -8.48
N PHE A 77 1.08 -22.16 -9.05
CA PHE A 77 1.42 -22.96 -10.25
C PHE A 77 1.44 -24.47 -9.99
N PHE A 78 1.70 -24.89 -8.75
CA PHE A 78 1.68 -26.29 -8.35
C PHE A 78 0.28 -26.78 -7.95
N GLY A 79 -0.77 -25.97 -8.18
CA GLY A 79 -2.15 -26.30 -7.82
C GLY A 79 -2.42 -26.29 -6.31
N ILE A 80 -1.43 -25.93 -5.49
CA ILE A 80 -1.59 -25.71 -4.05
C ILE A 80 -2.10 -24.29 -3.89
N ASN A 81 -3.43 -24.14 -3.93
CA ASN A 81 -4.04 -22.88 -3.57
C ASN A 81 -3.82 -22.68 -2.07
N VAL A 82 -2.93 -21.75 -1.70
CA VAL A 82 -2.69 -21.39 -0.31
C VAL A 82 -3.94 -20.67 0.19
N GLY A 83 -4.92 -21.47 0.65
CA GLY A 83 -6.22 -21.02 1.16
C GLY A 83 -6.11 -20.03 2.33
N PHE A 84 -4.93 -19.90 2.94
CA PHE A 84 -4.67 -18.90 3.98
C PHE A 84 -4.84 -17.44 3.54
N ILE A 85 -4.72 -17.12 2.25
CA ILE A 85 -4.89 -15.76 1.71
C ILE A 85 -6.23 -15.58 0.97
N HIS A 86 -6.76 -16.65 0.38
CA HIS A 86 -7.99 -16.66 -0.43
C HIS A 86 -9.26 -17.06 0.34
N GLU A 87 -9.14 -17.69 1.52
CA GLU A 87 -10.31 -17.88 2.36
C GLU A 87 -10.69 -16.57 3.06
N SER A 88 -11.99 -16.27 3.05
CA SER A 88 -12.69 -15.25 3.83
C SER A 88 -12.63 -15.51 5.36
N GLY A 89 -11.56 -16.16 5.84
CA GLY A 89 -11.25 -16.39 7.23
C GLY A 89 -10.71 -15.13 7.91
N LEU A 90 -10.85 -15.04 9.24
CA LEU A 90 -10.37 -13.91 10.04
C LEU A 90 -8.88 -13.61 9.80
N MET A 91 -8.07 -14.62 9.47
CA MET A 91 -6.65 -14.48 9.17
C MET A 91 -6.38 -13.69 7.89
N GLY A 92 -7.20 -13.83 6.84
CA GLY A 92 -7.03 -13.08 5.58
C GLY A 92 -7.35 -11.58 5.73
N ILE A 93 -8.31 -11.25 6.60
CA ILE A 93 -8.64 -9.86 6.96
C ILE A 93 -7.54 -9.27 7.85
N GLY A 94 -7.07 -10.02 8.86
CA GLY A 94 -5.96 -9.61 9.73
C GLY A 94 -4.67 -9.35 8.95
N PHE A 95 -4.36 -10.21 7.97
CA PHE A 95 -3.22 -10.02 7.09
C PHE A 95 -3.37 -8.77 6.22
N SER A 96 -4.52 -8.56 5.57
CA SER A 96 -4.72 -7.33 4.78
C SER A 96 -4.67 -6.08 5.65
N MET A 97 -5.21 -6.11 6.87
CA MET A 97 -5.10 -4.99 7.82
C MET A 97 -3.63 -4.73 8.18
N PHE A 98 -2.84 -5.77 8.42
CA PHE A 98 -1.41 -5.66 8.66
C PHE A 98 -0.68 -5.02 7.46
N VAL A 99 -0.96 -5.47 6.23
CA VAL A 99 -0.36 -4.89 5.02
C VAL A 99 -0.78 -3.44 4.82
N VAL A 100 -2.04 -3.05 5.09
CA VAL A 100 -2.47 -1.64 5.06
C VAL A 100 -1.65 -0.79 6.03
N VAL A 101 -1.41 -1.29 7.25
CA VAL A 101 -0.56 -0.59 8.23
C VAL A 101 0.86 -0.43 7.68
N ILE A 102 1.46 -1.48 7.12
CA ILE A 102 2.82 -1.40 6.55
C ILE A 102 2.87 -0.44 5.36
N ALA A 103 1.86 -0.43 4.49
CA ALA A 103 1.77 0.51 3.38
C ALA A 103 1.65 1.97 3.88
N ALA A 104 0.86 2.19 4.93
CA ALA A 104 0.77 3.48 5.61
C ALA A 104 2.13 3.91 6.20
N LEU A 105 2.88 2.99 6.82
CA LEU A 105 4.22 3.31 7.34
C LEU A 105 5.23 3.58 6.23
N ASN A 106 5.14 2.92 5.07
CA ASN A 106 5.95 3.24 3.90
C ASN A 106 5.70 4.67 3.42
N LEU A 107 4.44 5.12 3.38
CA LEU A 107 4.10 6.51 3.06
C LEU A 107 4.80 7.52 3.98
N VAL A 108 4.92 7.19 5.28
CA VAL A 108 5.65 8.03 6.25
C VAL A 108 7.15 8.07 5.93
N LEU A 109 7.73 6.94 5.52
CA LEU A 109 9.13 6.90 5.07
C LEU A 109 9.34 7.73 3.80
N ASP A 110 8.39 7.74 2.88
CA ASP A 110 8.47 8.56 1.68
C ASP A 110 8.44 10.06 2.03
N PHE A 111 7.59 10.48 2.98
CA PHE A 111 7.59 11.87 3.47
C PHE A 111 8.91 12.24 4.12
N ASP A 112 9.48 11.35 4.95
CA ASP A 112 10.79 11.54 5.58
C ASP A 112 11.90 11.67 4.55
N PHE A 113 11.88 10.83 3.51
CA PHE A 113 12.84 10.88 2.41
C PHE A 113 12.73 12.19 1.61
N ILE A 114 11.51 12.66 1.33
CA ILE A 114 11.25 13.92 0.64
C ILE A 114 11.75 15.10 1.48
N GLU A 115 11.45 15.15 2.78
CA GLU A 115 11.85 16.23 3.67
C GLU A 115 13.37 16.29 3.86
N HIS A 116 14.02 15.16 4.11
CA HIS A 116 15.48 15.09 4.21
C HIS A 116 16.16 15.41 2.88
N GLY A 117 15.60 14.94 1.76
CA GLY A 117 16.10 15.25 0.41
C GLY A 117 16.02 16.74 0.10
N ALA A 118 14.91 17.39 0.43
CA ALA A 118 14.72 18.83 0.25
C ALA A 118 15.63 19.66 1.18
N ALA A 119 15.76 19.26 2.45
CA ALA A 119 16.60 19.94 3.44
C ALA A 119 18.10 19.86 3.11
N SER A 120 18.53 18.77 2.47
CA SER A 120 19.94 18.55 2.09
C SER A 120 20.35 19.26 0.79
N GLY A 121 19.44 20.03 0.17
CA GLY A 121 19.69 20.69 -1.11
C GLY A 121 19.91 19.71 -2.27
N ALA A 122 19.26 18.54 -2.20
CA ALA A 122 19.48 17.47 -3.17
C ALA A 122 19.17 17.93 -4.61
N PRO A 123 19.94 17.45 -5.59
CA PRO A 123 19.76 17.83 -7.00
C PRO A 123 18.36 17.47 -7.53
N LYS A 124 17.81 18.33 -8.41
CA LYS A 124 16.42 18.27 -8.93
C LYS A 124 15.91 16.89 -9.41
N TYR A 125 16.80 15.98 -9.82
CA TYR A 125 16.37 14.63 -10.23
C TYR A 125 15.85 13.82 -9.04
N MET A 126 16.35 14.04 -7.82
CA MET A 126 15.89 13.34 -6.62
C MET A 126 14.45 13.69 -6.25
N GLU A 127 13.99 14.91 -6.53
CA GLU A 127 12.58 15.30 -6.33
C GLU A 127 11.64 14.41 -7.16
N TRP A 128 12.02 14.11 -8.41
CA TRP A 128 11.23 13.25 -9.28
C TRP A 128 11.22 11.80 -8.82
N TYR A 129 12.35 11.28 -8.32
CA TYR A 129 12.41 9.95 -7.72
C TYR A 129 11.59 9.86 -6.44
N ALA A 130 11.63 10.88 -5.59
CA ALA A 130 10.88 10.92 -4.35
C ALA A 130 9.37 11.02 -4.61
N ALA A 131 8.95 11.85 -5.58
CA ALA A 131 7.57 11.94 -6.02
C ALA A 131 7.07 10.63 -6.67
N PHE A 132 7.93 9.94 -7.41
CA PHE A 132 7.60 8.63 -7.98
C PHE A 132 7.41 7.57 -6.90
N GLY A 133 8.32 7.50 -5.91
CA GLY A 133 8.21 6.58 -4.78
C GLY A 133 6.88 6.76 -4.04
N LEU A 134 6.55 8.02 -3.71
CA LEU A 134 5.29 8.39 -3.07
C LEU A 134 4.06 7.98 -3.90
N MET A 135 4.11 8.15 -5.23
CA MET A 135 3.01 7.72 -6.11
C MET A 135 2.80 6.20 -6.03
N VAL A 136 3.88 5.42 -6.09
CA VAL A 136 3.82 3.95 -6.05
C VAL A 136 3.27 3.46 -4.72
N THR A 137 3.72 4.01 -3.59
CA THR A 137 3.22 3.64 -2.26
C THR A 137 1.77 4.06 -2.06
N LEU A 138 1.36 5.22 -2.58
CA LEU A 138 -0.03 5.68 -2.53
C LEU A 138 -0.95 4.74 -3.34
N VAL A 139 -0.53 4.36 -4.54
CA VAL A 139 -1.21 3.36 -5.38
C VAL A 139 -1.29 2.01 -4.65
N TRP A 140 -0.20 1.58 -4.03
CA TRP A 140 -0.17 0.32 -3.31
C TRP A 140 -1.09 0.32 -2.09
N LEU A 141 -1.10 1.40 -1.31
CA LEU A 141 -2.01 1.61 -0.19
C LEU A 141 -3.47 1.54 -0.66
N TYR A 142 -3.79 2.17 -1.79
CA TYR A 142 -5.13 2.12 -2.38
C TYR A 142 -5.57 0.69 -2.71
N ILE A 143 -4.71 -0.08 -3.39
CA ILE A 143 -5.02 -1.47 -3.75
C ILE A 143 -5.25 -2.31 -2.49
N GLU A 144 -4.44 -2.13 -1.44
CA GLU A 144 -4.59 -2.93 -0.22
C GLU A 144 -5.84 -2.54 0.58
N ILE A 145 -6.19 -1.25 0.65
CA ILE A 145 -7.46 -0.80 1.25
C ILE A 145 -8.65 -1.37 0.47
N LEU A 146 -8.58 -1.36 -0.86
CA LEU A 146 -9.61 -1.92 -1.72
C LEU A 146 -9.77 -3.42 -1.46
N ARG A 147 -8.65 -4.15 -1.35
CA ARG A 147 -8.63 -5.58 -1.00
C ARG A 147 -9.21 -5.85 0.40
N LEU A 148 -8.88 -5.02 1.38
CA LEU A 148 -9.42 -5.10 2.74
C LEU A 148 -10.95 -4.93 2.73
N LEU A 149 -11.45 -3.89 2.07
CA LEU A 149 -12.90 -3.63 1.94
C LEU A 149 -13.62 -4.77 1.22
N ALA A 150 -13.03 -5.30 0.15
CA ALA A 150 -13.59 -6.43 -0.58
C ALA A 150 -13.72 -7.68 0.31
N LYS A 151 -12.69 -8.00 1.12
CA LYS A 151 -12.74 -9.12 2.08
C LYS A 151 -13.79 -8.92 3.17
N LEU A 152 -13.92 -7.69 3.69
CA LEU A 152 -14.93 -7.35 4.69
C LEU A 152 -16.35 -7.51 4.13
N ARG A 153 -16.56 -7.12 2.86
CA ARG A 153 -17.88 -7.21 2.20
C ARG A 153 -18.22 -8.62 1.74
N SER A 154 -17.23 -9.42 1.33
CA SER A 154 -17.39 -10.84 0.99
C SER A 154 -17.90 -11.71 2.14
N ARG A 155 -17.79 -11.24 3.40
CA ARG A 155 -18.27 -11.95 4.59
C ARG A 155 -19.75 -11.78 4.90
N ARG A 156 -20.44 -10.89 4.19
CA ARG A 156 -21.86 -10.55 4.40
C ARG A 156 -22.70 -11.13 3.29
#